data_AF-A0A510DXX0-F1
#
_entry.id   AF-A0A510DXX0-F1
#
_cell.length_a   1.000
_cell.length_b   1.000
_cell.length_c   1.000
_cell.angle_alpha   90.00
_cell.angle_beta   90.00
_cell.angle_gamma   90.00
#
_symmetry.space_group_name_H-M   'P 1'
#
loop_
_entity.id
_entity.type
_entity.pdbx_description
1 polymer ?
#
loop_
_entity_poly.entity_id
_entity_poly.type
_entity_poly.pdbx_seq_one_letter_code
_entity_poly.pdbx_strand_id
1 'polypeptide(L)'
;MPLSKDFTHLREGIRKVLELMDCKDGNGFTECRDLNFILNFPTGYGKTTLSIELAKWLSTHSTSNFSRLIHVVPTRSLVEDIAKRSASLKYAVQYSFAPSELRSPNFLAKFVITTYDSFLLNLYKASVGEPFSVHGHYDLPRFSIYTSLVHFDEFHLMNEGNSWTSLIGAINHLSKTGVNFVLSSATPNRGLEEEVINNAKDVVKVSVVRNYGDSVKNRECRGLGEEGEYECNAGKAKYKVVEVKDEVKVPDIDVRFIDQGDFSKYIDGRTVIVVNTVDKAISIYEKLRDLNPCLIHSRFKVSDRKKIDLDECQLIISTQVIEVGVDMSSDVMITEQAPLPSIVQRVGRLLRRNEKEGGKLYIWTSGDYAPYDKSEVDSTLKALKGNDVCLKDPYGCYGKKGYAEVMDNIMTKPEINRRLFEELDKISINPFLTRKDLDYLLDKYCTLTNSFIINLAVDKPDSQEDLIPFNGEMVDKAPLEREGNKVLAFFEKYGSDGSTDKVEVVEGYIEFRDWKDLCRKYRKVTYDRKILLGLKVKREYYDSKKGLRLK
;
A
#
# COMPACT_ATOMS: atom_id res chain seq x y z
N MET A 1 -3.84 32.12 -11.31
CA MET A 1 -2.59 31.93 -12.08
C MET A 1 -2.54 30.45 -12.44
N PRO A 2 -2.05 30.01 -13.61
CA PRO A 2 -2.07 28.59 -13.94
C PRO A 2 -1.24 27.81 -12.93
N LEU A 3 -1.82 26.72 -12.41
CA LEU A 3 -1.29 25.91 -11.32
C LEU A 3 0.21 25.57 -11.50
N SER A 4 0.62 25.25 -12.73
CA SER A 4 1.99 24.86 -13.07
C SER A 4 3.06 25.94 -12.82
N LYS A 5 2.71 27.23 -12.80
CA LYS A 5 3.69 28.32 -12.56
C LYS A 5 4.16 28.39 -11.12
N ASP A 6 3.37 27.90 -10.16
CA ASP A 6 3.72 27.87 -8.74
C ASP A 6 4.67 26.70 -8.40
N PHE A 7 4.90 25.79 -9.36
CA PHE A 7 5.54 24.49 -9.15
C PHE A 7 6.79 24.26 -10.01
N THR A 8 7.49 25.32 -10.38
CA THR A 8 8.70 25.25 -11.23
C THR A 8 9.86 24.44 -10.62
N HIS A 9 9.83 24.19 -9.31
CA HIS A 9 10.80 23.37 -8.58
C HIS A 9 10.51 21.86 -8.62
N LEU A 10 9.35 21.44 -9.16
CA LEU A 10 8.95 20.04 -9.23
C LEU A 10 9.55 19.34 -10.46
N ARG A 11 9.67 18.01 -10.35
CA ARG A 11 10.09 17.17 -11.47
C ARG A 11 9.11 17.26 -12.64
N GLU A 12 9.64 17.07 -13.84
CA GLU A 12 8.92 17.21 -15.12
C GLU A 12 7.61 16.41 -15.16
N GLY A 13 7.62 15.15 -14.73
CA GLY A 13 6.42 14.30 -14.70
C GLY A 13 5.33 14.85 -13.79
N ILE A 14 5.69 15.38 -12.61
CA ILE A 14 4.73 15.99 -11.68
C ILE A 14 4.19 17.30 -12.28
N ARG A 15 5.06 18.13 -12.85
CA ARG A 15 4.66 19.38 -13.50
C ARG A 15 3.69 19.13 -14.64
N LYS A 16 3.94 18.14 -15.49
CA LYS A 16 3.04 17.79 -16.60
C LYS A 16 1.66 17.35 -16.12
N VAL A 17 1.55 16.61 -15.01
CA VAL A 17 0.24 16.27 -14.41
C VAL A 17 -0.52 17.53 -14.03
N LEU A 18 0.14 18.47 -13.36
CA LEU A 18 -0.45 19.74 -12.93
C LEU A 18 -0.84 20.64 -14.12
N GLU A 19 -0.07 20.61 -15.21
CA GLU A 19 -0.41 21.27 -16.48
C GLU A 19 -1.65 20.64 -17.14
N LEU A 20 -1.75 19.30 -17.12
CA LEU A 20 -2.90 18.58 -17.69
C LEU A 20 -4.19 18.79 -16.89
N MET A 21 -4.09 18.91 -15.56
CA MET A 21 -5.21 19.33 -14.71
C MET A 21 -5.74 20.72 -15.12
N ASP A 22 -4.87 21.58 -15.67
CA ASP A 22 -5.19 22.86 -16.31
C ASP A 22 -6.15 23.72 -15.47
N CYS A 23 -5.87 23.84 -14.16
CA CYS A 23 -6.69 24.60 -13.24
C CYS A 23 -6.57 26.10 -13.54
N LYS A 24 -7.67 26.72 -13.99
CA LYS A 24 -7.74 28.13 -14.38
C LYS A 24 -8.64 28.91 -13.43
N ASP A 25 -8.24 30.14 -13.12
CA ASP A 25 -9.09 31.04 -12.34
C ASP A 25 -10.28 31.49 -13.20
N GLY A 26 -11.49 31.13 -12.76
CA GLY A 26 -12.74 31.66 -13.28
C GLY A 26 -13.22 32.89 -12.51
N ASN A 27 -14.45 33.33 -12.78
CA ASN A 27 -15.13 34.41 -12.05
C ASN A 27 -15.53 33.96 -10.62
N GLY A 28 -14.54 33.79 -9.74
CA GLY A 28 -14.72 33.54 -8.29
C GLY A 28 -14.20 32.20 -7.77
N PHE A 29 -14.01 31.19 -8.63
CA PHE A 29 -13.45 29.87 -8.27
C PHE A 29 -12.48 29.38 -9.36
N THR A 30 -11.48 28.60 -8.97
CA THR A 30 -10.60 27.92 -9.94
C THR A 30 -11.31 26.66 -10.46
N GLU A 31 -11.34 26.45 -11.77
CA GLU A 31 -11.90 25.24 -12.37
C GLU A 31 -10.78 24.40 -12.96
N CYS A 32 -10.65 23.16 -12.47
CA CYS A 32 -9.74 22.16 -13.02
C CYS A 32 -10.50 21.25 -13.99
N ARG A 33 -9.79 20.66 -14.96
CA ARG A 33 -10.38 19.68 -15.87
C ARG A 33 -10.83 18.42 -15.11
N ASP A 34 -11.98 17.89 -15.48
CA ASP A 34 -12.50 16.60 -14.99
C ASP A 34 -11.71 15.45 -15.65
N LEU A 35 -10.54 15.14 -15.09
CA LEU A 35 -9.64 14.10 -15.58
C LEU A 35 -9.26 13.14 -14.44
N ASN A 36 -9.15 11.87 -14.79
CA ASN A 36 -8.60 10.84 -13.91
C ASN A 36 -7.20 10.46 -14.38
N PHE A 37 -6.27 10.22 -13.45
CA PHE A 37 -4.88 9.98 -13.79
C PHE A 37 -4.41 8.59 -13.40
N ILE A 38 -3.61 7.96 -14.27
CA ILE A 38 -2.75 6.82 -13.93
C ILE A 38 -1.31 7.27 -14.08
N LEU A 39 -0.54 7.25 -12.99
CA LEU A 39 0.84 7.73 -12.94
C LEU A 39 1.80 6.56 -12.81
N ASN A 40 2.66 6.43 -13.82
CA ASN A 40 3.73 5.43 -13.87
C ASN A 40 5.07 6.10 -13.68
N PHE A 41 5.41 6.37 -12.43
CA PHE A 41 6.63 7.08 -12.05
C PHE A 41 7.58 6.13 -11.30
N PRO A 42 8.88 6.11 -11.63
CA PRO A 42 9.86 5.25 -10.96
C PRO A 42 9.85 5.40 -9.42
N THR A 43 10.35 4.38 -8.72
CA THR A 43 10.53 4.47 -7.26
C THR A 43 11.43 5.66 -6.90
N GLY A 44 11.03 6.44 -5.89
CA GLY A 44 11.76 7.65 -5.48
C GLY A 44 11.56 8.89 -6.36
N TYR A 45 10.72 8.83 -7.41
CA TYR A 45 10.45 10.00 -8.27
C TYR A 45 9.65 11.12 -7.58
N GLY A 46 9.00 10.83 -6.44
CA GLY A 46 8.24 11.82 -5.68
C GLY A 46 6.73 11.79 -5.92
N LYS A 47 6.13 10.62 -6.19
CA LYS A 47 4.67 10.42 -6.31
C LYS A 47 3.89 11.10 -5.17
N THR A 48 4.36 10.93 -3.94
CA THR A 48 3.80 11.59 -2.75
C THR A 48 3.86 13.13 -2.81
N THR A 49 4.89 13.69 -3.42
CA THR A 49 5.08 15.14 -3.52
C THR A 49 3.92 15.79 -4.28
N LEU A 50 3.35 15.12 -5.28
CA LEU A 50 2.15 15.59 -5.98
C LEU A 50 1.01 15.91 -4.99
N SER A 51 0.71 15.00 -4.07
CA SER A 51 -0.36 15.21 -3.07
C SER A 51 -0.04 16.34 -2.10
N ILE A 52 1.18 16.40 -1.60
CA ILE A 52 1.57 17.43 -0.63
C ILE A 52 1.46 18.82 -1.26
N GLU A 53 1.93 18.98 -2.50
CA GLU A 53 1.86 20.25 -3.22
C GLU A 53 0.42 20.63 -3.61
N LEU A 54 -0.40 19.68 -4.04
CA LEU A 54 -1.83 19.91 -4.26
C LEU A 54 -2.57 20.30 -2.97
N ALA A 55 -2.27 19.65 -1.85
CA ALA A 55 -2.84 19.99 -0.55
C ALA A 55 -2.43 21.40 -0.10
N LYS A 56 -1.17 21.77 -0.31
CA LYS A 56 -0.66 23.12 -0.06
C LYS A 56 -1.40 24.15 -0.90
N TRP A 57 -1.59 23.88 -2.19
CA TRP A 57 -2.31 24.79 -3.09
C TRP A 57 -3.81 24.92 -2.72
N LEU A 58 -4.48 23.83 -2.37
CA LEU A 58 -5.86 23.82 -1.85
C LEU A 58 -6.03 24.56 -0.51
N SER A 59 -4.94 24.82 0.21
CA SER A 59 -5.01 25.61 1.45
C SER A 59 -5.33 27.08 1.17
N THR A 60 -4.92 27.60 0.00
CA THR A 60 -5.07 29.00 -0.41
C THR A 60 -6.04 29.21 -1.58
N HIS A 61 -6.41 28.16 -2.30
CA HIS A 61 -7.34 28.22 -3.43
C HIS A 61 -8.61 27.41 -3.17
N SER A 62 -9.67 27.76 -3.90
CA SER A 62 -10.93 27.00 -3.92
C SER A 62 -11.19 26.53 -5.34
N THR A 63 -11.56 25.26 -5.50
CA THR A 63 -11.91 24.71 -6.82
C THR A 63 -13.38 24.35 -6.94
N SER A 64 -13.88 24.25 -8.17
CA SER A 64 -15.25 23.85 -8.46
C SER A 64 -15.47 22.33 -8.45
N ASN A 65 -14.44 21.51 -8.69
CA ASN A 65 -14.56 20.05 -8.80
C ASN A 65 -14.02 19.27 -7.58
N PHE A 66 -13.16 19.87 -6.75
CA PHE A 66 -12.75 19.28 -5.47
C PHE A 66 -12.35 20.32 -4.41
N SER A 67 -12.76 20.09 -3.16
CA SER A 67 -12.45 20.97 -2.02
C SER A 67 -11.47 20.35 -1.01
N ARG A 68 -11.15 19.06 -1.21
CA ARG A 68 -10.33 18.24 -0.32
C ARG A 68 -9.40 17.34 -1.12
N LEU A 69 -8.36 16.84 -0.48
CA LEU A 69 -7.48 15.81 -1.00
C LEU A 69 -7.44 14.64 -0.01
N ILE A 70 -7.73 13.43 -0.50
CA ILE A 70 -7.61 12.20 0.29
C ILE A 70 -6.51 11.34 -0.32
N HIS A 71 -5.39 11.18 0.39
CA HIS A 71 -4.28 10.33 -0.01
C HIS A 71 -4.42 8.96 0.65
N VAL A 72 -4.76 7.96 -0.18
CA VAL A 72 -4.97 6.57 0.21
C VAL A 72 -3.69 5.77 -0.01
N VAL A 73 -3.20 5.10 1.02
CA VAL A 73 -1.96 4.30 1.00
C VAL A 73 -2.17 2.87 1.52
N PRO A 74 -1.32 1.90 1.13
CA PRO A 74 -1.45 0.49 1.53
C PRO A 74 -1.10 0.23 2.99
N THR A 75 -0.19 1.01 3.59
CA THR A 75 0.37 0.71 4.93
C THR A 75 0.32 1.89 5.87
N ARG A 76 0.22 1.59 7.18
CA ARG A 76 0.33 2.62 8.24
C ARG A 76 1.69 3.31 8.26
N SER A 77 2.77 2.61 7.92
CA SER A 77 4.11 3.20 7.85
C SER A 77 4.19 4.31 6.79
N LEU A 78 3.52 4.14 5.64
CA LEU A 78 3.41 5.21 4.65
C LEU A 78 2.57 6.37 5.16
N VAL A 79 1.47 6.12 5.90
CA VAL A 79 0.71 7.21 6.52
C VAL A 79 1.60 8.05 7.43
N GLU A 80 2.39 7.41 8.29
CA GLU A 80 3.32 8.09 9.21
C GLU A 80 4.42 8.87 8.47
N ASP A 81 4.99 8.30 7.40
CA ASP A 81 6.01 8.98 6.57
C ASP A 81 5.43 10.24 5.89
N ILE A 82 4.26 10.12 5.27
CA ILE A 82 3.59 11.23 4.59
C ILE A 82 3.18 12.30 5.60
N ALA A 83 2.67 11.91 6.76
CA ALA A 83 2.31 12.82 7.85
C ALA A 83 3.52 13.65 8.32
N LYS A 84 4.69 13.01 8.51
CA LYS A 84 5.94 13.71 8.86
C LYS A 84 6.35 14.72 7.78
N ARG A 85 6.26 14.34 6.50
CA ARG A 85 6.57 15.21 5.36
C ARG A 85 5.56 16.35 5.18
N SER A 86 4.37 16.20 5.74
CA SER A 86 3.26 17.16 5.65
C SER A 86 3.13 18.05 6.88
N ALA A 87 4.13 18.06 7.78
CA ALA A 87 4.10 18.80 9.04
C ALA A 87 3.84 20.31 8.91
N SER A 88 4.14 20.90 7.75
CA SER A 88 3.84 22.31 7.45
C SER A 88 2.39 22.59 7.04
N LEU A 89 1.58 21.54 6.84
CA LEU A 89 0.19 21.63 6.40
C LEU A 89 -0.78 21.26 7.52
N LYS A 90 -2.01 21.76 7.43
CA LYS A 90 -3.12 21.22 8.22
C LYS A 90 -3.58 19.91 7.59
N TYR A 91 -3.12 18.79 8.13
CA TYR A 91 -3.52 17.45 7.71
C TYR A 91 -4.23 16.70 8.84
N ALA A 92 -4.95 15.65 8.47
CA ALA A 92 -5.41 14.64 9.40
C ALA A 92 -5.09 13.25 8.87
N VAL A 93 -5.08 12.26 9.74
CA VAL A 93 -4.84 10.87 9.38
C VAL A 93 -6.02 10.00 9.75
N GLN A 94 -6.21 8.89 9.04
CA GLN A 94 -7.18 7.89 9.44
C GLN A 94 -6.73 6.50 9.03
N TYR A 95 -6.48 5.68 10.03
CA TYR A 95 -6.21 4.25 9.90
C TYR A 95 -6.67 3.60 11.20
N SER A 96 -6.73 2.27 11.24
CA SER A 96 -7.10 1.58 12.47
C SER A 96 -6.16 2.01 13.60
N PHE A 97 -6.77 2.53 14.66
CA PHE A 97 -6.07 3.02 15.83
C PHE A 97 -5.21 4.30 15.62
N ALA A 98 -5.54 5.15 14.65
CA ALA A 98 -4.86 6.46 14.54
C ALA A 98 -4.88 7.29 15.86
N PRO A 99 -3.81 8.03 16.18
CA PRO A 99 -3.74 8.89 17.39
C PRO A 99 -4.90 9.89 17.43
N SER A 100 -5.57 10.01 18.59
CA SER A 100 -6.79 10.82 18.73
C SER A 100 -6.63 12.27 18.28
N GLU A 101 -5.45 12.86 18.48
CA GLU A 101 -5.14 14.26 18.10
C GLU A 101 -5.12 14.51 16.60
N LEU A 102 -4.76 13.49 15.80
CA LEU A 102 -4.62 13.60 14.35
C LEU A 102 -5.74 12.87 13.59
N ARG A 103 -6.56 12.09 14.30
CA ARG A 103 -7.56 11.21 13.69
C ARG A 103 -8.69 12.02 13.06
N SER A 104 -9.06 11.70 11.82
CA SER A 104 -10.25 12.25 11.15
C SER A 104 -11.15 11.12 10.64
N PRO A 105 -12.02 10.55 11.49
CA PRO A 105 -12.85 9.42 11.09
C PRO A 105 -13.85 9.77 9.97
N ASN A 106 -14.30 11.03 9.94
CA ASN A 106 -15.27 11.55 8.98
C ASN A 106 -14.61 12.21 7.75
N PHE A 107 -13.28 12.14 7.62
CA PHE A 107 -12.50 12.75 6.53
C PHE A 107 -12.78 14.25 6.30
N LEU A 108 -13.13 15.00 7.35
CA LEU A 108 -13.56 16.40 7.20
C LEU A 108 -12.41 17.40 6.96
N ALA A 109 -11.16 16.99 7.19
CA ALA A 109 -9.98 17.83 6.96
C ALA A 109 -9.77 18.10 5.46
N LYS A 110 -9.12 19.24 5.12
CA LYS A 110 -8.76 19.55 3.73
C LYS A 110 -7.79 18.53 3.12
N PHE A 111 -6.87 18.03 3.93
CA PHE A 111 -5.92 16.99 3.54
C PHE A 111 -6.00 15.81 4.51
N VAL A 112 -6.38 14.65 3.99
CA VAL A 112 -6.52 13.42 4.77
C VAL A 112 -5.58 12.36 4.22
N ILE A 113 -4.79 11.73 5.09
CA ILE A 113 -3.93 10.60 4.75
C ILE A 113 -4.53 9.35 5.39
N THR A 114 -4.92 8.36 4.59
CA THR A 114 -5.69 7.20 5.06
C THR A 114 -5.18 5.89 4.47
N THR A 115 -5.47 4.77 5.13
CA THR A 115 -5.28 3.45 4.50
C THR A 115 -6.42 3.09 3.56
N TYR A 116 -6.17 2.16 2.63
CA TYR A 116 -7.23 1.56 1.79
C TYR A 116 -8.40 1.01 2.60
N ASP A 117 -8.12 0.30 3.71
CA ASP A 117 -9.18 -0.24 4.58
C ASP A 117 -10.13 0.84 5.08
N SER A 118 -9.59 1.91 5.65
CA SER A 118 -10.41 2.99 6.22
C SER A 118 -11.17 3.75 5.12
N PHE A 119 -10.55 3.95 3.96
CA PHE A 119 -11.19 4.57 2.82
C PHE A 119 -12.38 3.73 2.30
N LEU A 120 -12.15 2.44 2.03
CA LEU A 120 -13.18 1.55 1.50
C LEU A 120 -14.34 1.35 2.49
N LEU A 121 -14.05 1.20 3.79
CA LEU A 121 -15.10 1.11 4.81
C LEU A 121 -15.97 2.36 4.84
N ASN A 122 -15.37 3.55 4.87
CA ASN A 122 -16.11 4.81 4.82
C ASN A 122 -16.94 4.96 3.53
N LEU A 123 -16.36 4.59 2.37
CA LEU A 123 -17.07 4.63 1.08
C LEU A 123 -18.31 3.71 1.07
N TYR A 124 -18.17 2.51 1.61
CA TYR A 124 -19.22 1.47 1.64
C TYR A 124 -20.06 1.46 2.92
N LYS A 125 -20.21 2.61 3.58
CA LYS A 125 -21.15 2.86 4.70
C LYS A 125 -20.80 2.24 6.05
N ALA A 126 -19.54 1.87 6.27
CA ALA A 126 -19.01 1.62 7.60
C ALA A 126 -18.25 2.85 8.11
N SER A 127 -18.96 3.73 8.82
CA SER A 127 -18.34 4.89 9.50
C SER A 127 -17.28 4.39 10.50
N VAL A 128 -16.01 4.66 10.21
CA VAL A 128 -14.89 4.23 11.07
C VAL A 128 -14.85 4.97 12.41
N GLY A 129 -15.53 6.12 12.52
CA GLY A 129 -15.68 6.86 13.78
C GLY A 129 -16.77 6.30 14.69
N GLU A 130 -17.73 5.58 14.12
CA GLU A 130 -18.88 5.04 14.85
C GLU A 130 -18.98 3.53 14.62
N PRO A 131 -17.98 2.75 15.08
CA PRO A 131 -17.88 1.32 14.81
C PRO A 131 -19.03 0.50 15.41
N PHE A 132 -19.89 1.09 16.24
CA PHE A 132 -21.04 0.41 16.83
C PHE A 132 -22.39 0.83 16.26
N SER A 133 -22.43 1.88 15.44
CA SER A 133 -23.70 2.39 14.92
C SER A 133 -24.07 1.74 13.59
N VAL A 134 -25.25 1.13 13.56
CA VAL A 134 -25.87 0.60 12.33
C VAL A 134 -26.25 1.74 11.38
N HIS A 135 -26.80 2.81 11.93
CA HIS A 135 -27.10 4.07 11.24
C HIS A 135 -26.09 5.12 11.69
N GLY A 136 -24.80 4.78 11.61
CA GLY A 136 -23.75 5.76 11.84
C GLY A 136 -23.84 6.89 10.83
N HIS A 137 -23.17 8.00 11.08
CA HIS A 137 -23.10 9.14 10.18
C HIS A 137 -22.19 8.84 8.98
N TYR A 138 -22.31 7.66 8.36
CA TYR A 138 -21.52 7.24 7.20
C TYR A 138 -21.74 8.15 5.98
N ASP A 139 -22.79 8.95 5.96
CA ASP A 139 -23.01 9.97 4.94
C ASP A 139 -21.99 11.11 5.04
N LEU A 140 -21.48 11.42 6.23
CA LEU A 140 -20.45 12.45 6.41
C LEU A 140 -19.12 12.09 5.73
N PRO A 141 -18.47 10.94 6.01
CA PRO A 141 -17.25 10.57 5.29
C PRO A 141 -17.51 10.32 3.81
N ARG A 142 -18.69 9.84 3.40
CA ARG A 142 -19.04 9.72 1.97
C ARG A 142 -19.10 11.08 1.29
N PHE A 143 -19.74 12.07 1.92
CA PHE A 143 -19.75 13.44 1.42
C PHE A 143 -18.34 14.03 1.33
N SER A 144 -17.49 13.78 2.33
CA SER A 144 -16.08 14.17 2.29
C SER A 144 -15.34 13.53 1.11
N ILE A 145 -15.59 12.25 0.80
CA ILE A 145 -15.02 11.57 -0.37
C ILE A 145 -15.56 12.19 -1.67
N TYR A 146 -16.87 12.42 -1.78
CA TYR A 146 -17.49 12.95 -3.00
C TYR A 146 -17.08 14.39 -3.36
N THR A 147 -16.48 15.10 -2.41
CA THR A 147 -16.00 16.47 -2.59
C THR A 147 -14.47 16.56 -2.64
N SER A 148 -13.80 15.42 -2.87
CA SER A 148 -12.34 15.31 -2.83
C SER A 148 -11.73 14.93 -4.18
N LEU A 149 -10.45 15.23 -4.34
CA LEU A 149 -9.57 14.50 -5.24
C LEU A 149 -8.97 13.33 -4.46
N VAL A 150 -9.12 12.10 -4.97
CA VAL A 150 -8.62 10.89 -4.28
C VAL A 150 -7.33 10.40 -4.92
N HIS A 151 -6.24 10.32 -4.17
CA HIS A 151 -4.96 9.78 -4.65
C HIS A 151 -4.73 8.38 -4.06
N PHE A 152 -4.85 7.36 -4.90
CA PHE A 152 -4.55 5.96 -4.60
C PHE A 152 -3.08 5.64 -4.91
N ASP A 153 -2.24 5.60 -3.88
CA ASP A 153 -0.80 5.35 -4.02
C ASP A 153 -0.44 3.87 -3.84
N GLU A 154 0.54 3.42 -4.62
CA GLU A 154 0.95 2.02 -4.75
C GLU A 154 -0.23 1.06 -4.98
N PHE A 155 -1.17 1.45 -5.85
CA PHE A 155 -2.39 0.69 -6.10
C PHE A 155 -2.16 -0.74 -6.61
N HIS A 156 -0.99 -1.01 -7.19
CA HIS A 156 -0.59 -2.34 -7.63
C HIS A 156 -0.53 -3.36 -6.48
N LEU A 157 -0.40 -2.92 -5.22
CA LEU A 157 -0.45 -3.80 -4.04
C LEU A 157 -1.86 -4.30 -3.71
N MET A 158 -2.88 -3.76 -4.40
CA MET A 158 -4.27 -4.20 -4.28
C MET A 158 -4.64 -5.25 -5.34
N ASN A 159 -3.69 -5.81 -6.10
CA ASN A 159 -3.92 -6.63 -7.29
C ASN A 159 -4.36 -8.08 -7.04
N GLU A 160 -4.89 -8.40 -5.86
CA GLU A 160 -5.25 -9.77 -5.49
C GLU A 160 -6.65 -9.82 -4.84
N GLY A 161 -7.37 -10.92 -5.05
CA GLY A 161 -8.56 -11.29 -4.28
C GLY A 161 -9.62 -10.19 -4.09
N ASN A 162 -10.06 -10.02 -2.84
CA ASN A 162 -11.07 -9.02 -2.48
C ASN A 162 -10.55 -7.58 -2.64
N SER A 163 -9.24 -7.36 -2.42
CA SER A 163 -8.63 -6.03 -2.56
C SER A 163 -8.83 -5.47 -3.96
N TRP A 164 -8.56 -6.30 -4.97
CA TRP A 164 -8.66 -5.87 -6.36
C TRP A 164 -10.10 -5.56 -6.72
N THR A 165 -11.01 -6.45 -6.34
CA THR A 165 -12.45 -6.27 -6.59
C THR A 165 -12.99 -5.00 -5.91
N SER A 166 -12.58 -4.74 -4.66
CA SER A 166 -13.03 -3.57 -3.90
C SER A 166 -12.46 -2.26 -4.44
N LEU A 167 -11.20 -2.28 -4.91
CA LEU A 167 -10.57 -1.13 -5.58
C LEU A 167 -11.27 -0.81 -6.90
N ILE A 168 -11.49 -1.80 -7.77
CA ILE A 168 -12.19 -1.60 -9.04
C ILE A 168 -13.65 -1.14 -8.80
N GLY A 169 -14.33 -1.70 -7.80
CA GLY A 169 -15.64 -1.23 -7.36
C GLY A 169 -15.63 0.25 -6.91
N ALA A 170 -14.60 0.65 -6.17
CA ALA A 170 -14.45 2.04 -5.73
C ALA A 170 -14.18 2.96 -6.92
N ILE A 171 -13.27 2.61 -7.82
CA ILE A 171 -12.95 3.38 -9.04
C ILE A 171 -14.20 3.57 -9.90
N ASN A 172 -14.94 2.48 -10.15
CA ASN A 172 -16.19 2.52 -10.90
C ASN A 172 -17.21 3.46 -10.25
N HIS A 173 -17.39 3.37 -8.94
CA HIS A 173 -18.31 4.24 -8.20
C HIS A 173 -17.88 5.70 -8.23
N LEU A 174 -16.62 6.00 -7.91
CA LEU A 174 -16.06 7.37 -7.92
C LEU A 174 -16.22 8.01 -9.31
N SER A 175 -15.87 7.27 -10.36
CA SER A 175 -16.05 7.66 -11.76
C SER A 175 -17.51 8.00 -12.10
N LYS A 176 -18.47 7.15 -11.72
CA LYS A 176 -19.91 7.39 -11.91
C LYS A 176 -20.40 8.65 -11.17
N THR A 177 -19.85 8.91 -9.98
CA THR A 177 -20.23 10.07 -9.15
C THR A 177 -19.50 11.37 -9.53
N GLY A 178 -18.58 11.33 -10.49
CA GLY A 178 -17.80 12.50 -10.91
C GLY A 178 -16.67 12.89 -9.96
N VAL A 179 -16.22 11.97 -9.10
CA VAL A 179 -15.09 12.20 -8.20
C VAL A 179 -13.80 11.91 -8.94
N ASN A 180 -12.93 12.92 -9.05
CA ASN A 180 -11.63 12.75 -9.67
C ASN A 180 -10.69 11.92 -8.79
N PHE A 181 -9.87 11.10 -9.44
CA PHE A 181 -8.84 10.34 -8.75
C PHE A 181 -7.53 10.26 -9.53
N VAL A 182 -6.46 10.00 -8.78
CA VAL A 182 -5.12 9.70 -9.26
C VAL A 182 -4.76 8.31 -8.76
N LEU A 183 -4.29 7.42 -9.64
CA LEU A 183 -3.66 6.17 -9.24
C LEU A 183 -2.18 6.25 -9.53
N SER A 184 -1.32 6.03 -8.55
CA SER A 184 0.13 6.04 -8.75
C SER A 184 0.76 4.68 -8.47
N SER A 185 1.65 4.26 -9.36
CA SER A 185 2.41 3.03 -9.22
C SER A 185 3.85 3.23 -9.70
N ALA A 186 4.78 2.56 -9.04
CA ALA A 186 6.12 2.39 -9.58
C ALA A 186 6.23 1.19 -10.52
N THR A 187 5.24 0.30 -10.54
CA THR A 187 5.26 -0.96 -11.29
C THR A 187 4.13 -0.95 -12.32
N PRO A 188 4.38 -0.42 -13.54
CA PRO A 188 3.40 -0.41 -14.64
C PRO A 188 2.94 -1.82 -15.01
N ASN A 189 1.64 -2.04 -15.08
CA ASN A 189 1.09 -3.32 -15.53
C ASN A 189 -0.11 -3.08 -16.45
N ARG A 190 0.00 -3.53 -17.69
CA ARG A 190 -1.04 -3.37 -18.71
C ARG A 190 -2.38 -3.94 -18.28
N GLY A 191 -2.40 -5.16 -17.74
CA GLY A 191 -3.64 -5.82 -17.31
C GLY A 191 -4.38 -5.06 -16.19
N LEU A 192 -3.64 -4.56 -15.19
CA LEU A 192 -4.20 -3.75 -14.11
C LEU A 192 -4.73 -2.41 -14.62
N GLU A 193 -3.91 -1.71 -15.42
CA GLU A 193 -4.25 -0.39 -15.94
C GLU A 193 -5.46 -0.44 -16.88
N GLU A 194 -5.51 -1.41 -17.80
CA GLU A 194 -6.64 -1.57 -18.72
C GLU A 194 -7.94 -1.90 -17.97
N GLU A 195 -7.88 -2.65 -16.88
CA GLU A 195 -9.07 -2.91 -16.06
C GLU A 195 -9.56 -1.65 -15.36
N VAL A 196 -8.65 -0.84 -14.81
CA VAL A 196 -8.98 0.48 -14.26
C VAL A 196 -9.63 1.37 -15.33
N ILE A 197 -9.02 1.45 -16.52
CA ILE A 197 -9.50 2.26 -17.65
C ILE A 197 -10.90 1.81 -18.10
N ASN A 198 -11.19 0.50 -18.13
CA ASN A 198 -12.51 0.00 -18.50
C ASN A 198 -13.61 0.36 -17.48
N ASN A 199 -13.24 0.73 -16.26
CA ASN A 199 -14.16 1.09 -15.18
C ASN A 199 -14.11 2.60 -14.85
N ALA A 200 -13.41 3.41 -15.66
CA ALA A 200 -13.18 4.83 -15.40
C ALA A 200 -13.48 5.67 -16.65
N LYS A 201 -13.99 6.89 -16.46
CA LYS A 201 -14.12 7.88 -17.53
C LYS A 201 -12.90 8.80 -17.59
N ASP A 202 -12.63 9.38 -18.76
CA ASP A 202 -11.69 10.49 -18.94
C ASP A 202 -10.29 10.25 -18.35
N VAL A 203 -9.72 9.07 -18.63
CA VAL A 203 -8.42 8.66 -18.09
C VAL A 203 -7.27 9.20 -18.94
N VAL A 204 -6.30 9.81 -18.26
CA VAL A 204 -4.99 10.20 -18.80
C VAL A 204 -3.90 9.47 -18.05
N LYS A 205 -3.17 8.62 -18.76
CA LYS A 205 -1.96 7.97 -18.24
C LYS A 205 -0.76 8.87 -18.46
N VAL A 206 0.01 9.13 -17.40
CA VAL A 206 1.27 9.88 -17.48
C VAL A 206 2.42 8.96 -17.09
N SER A 207 3.35 8.77 -18.02
CA SER A 207 4.50 7.89 -17.86
C SER A 207 5.80 8.67 -17.97
N VAL A 208 6.71 8.49 -17.01
CA VAL A 208 8.08 8.99 -17.14
C VAL A 208 8.89 7.95 -17.91
N VAL A 209 9.39 8.31 -19.08
CA VAL A 209 10.06 7.40 -20.02
C VAL A 209 11.45 7.94 -20.40
N ARG A 210 12.27 7.07 -20.98
CA ARG A 210 13.54 7.49 -21.61
C ARG A 210 13.35 7.82 -23.08
N ASN A 211 12.64 6.96 -23.80
CA ASN A 211 12.32 7.15 -25.20
C ASN A 211 10.82 7.21 -25.39
N TYR A 212 10.38 8.08 -26.30
CA TYR A 212 8.98 8.11 -26.67
C TYR A 212 8.59 6.79 -27.33
N GLY A 213 7.41 6.29 -27.00
CA GLY A 213 6.88 5.00 -27.41
C GLY A 213 7.04 3.90 -26.35
N ASP A 214 7.90 4.06 -25.34
CA ASP A 214 8.22 2.98 -24.40
C ASP A 214 7.02 2.52 -23.57
N SER A 215 6.14 3.44 -23.15
CA SER A 215 4.99 3.12 -22.30
C SER A 215 3.74 2.63 -23.06
N VAL A 216 3.75 2.81 -24.39
CA VAL A 216 2.69 2.39 -25.31
C VAL A 216 3.05 1.12 -26.09
N LYS A 217 4.26 0.57 -25.90
CA LYS A 217 4.63 -0.75 -26.43
C LYS A 217 3.59 -1.79 -26.05
N ASN A 218 3.26 -2.66 -27.01
CA ASN A 218 2.27 -3.72 -26.87
C ASN A 218 0.86 -3.23 -26.52
N ARG A 219 0.53 -1.96 -26.80
CA ARG A 219 -0.82 -1.40 -26.65
C ARG A 219 -1.35 -0.93 -27.99
N GLU A 220 -2.68 -0.91 -28.11
CA GLU A 220 -3.35 -0.38 -29.29
C GLU A 220 -3.41 1.14 -29.18
N CYS A 221 -2.40 1.83 -29.70
CA CYS A 221 -2.24 3.27 -29.58
C CYS A 221 -1.95 3.93 -30.93
N ARG A 222 -2.43 5.16 -31.10
CA ARG A 222 -2.11 6.05 -32.23
C ARG A 222 -1.55 7.37 -31.70
N GLY A 223 -0.51 7.89 -32.36
CA GLY A 223 0.04 9.21 -32.01
C GLY A 223 -0.95 10.34 -32.32
N LEU A 224 -0.92 11.40 -31.51
CA LEU A 224 -1.80 12.56 -31.65
C LEU A 224 -1.14 13.76 -32.35
N GLY A 225 0.06 13.60 -32.90
CA GLY A 225 0.79 14.63 -33.65
C GLY A 225 1.81 15.40 -32.82
N GLU A 226 1.61 15.50 -31.49
CA GLU A 226 2.63 15.96 -30.54
C GLU A 226 3.49 14.78 -30.07
N GLU A 227 4.81 14.99 -29.94
CA GLU A 227 5.72 13.94 -29.45
C GLU A 227 5.36 13.53 -28.02
N GLY A 228 5.27 12.23 -27.78
CA GLY A 228 4.92 11.67 -26.47
C GLY A 228 3.42 11.67 -26.17
N GLU A 229 2.55 12.14 -27.06
CA GLU A 229 1.10 12.10 -26.87
C GLU A 229 0.40 11.05 -27.76
N TYR A 230 -0.37 10.18 -27.13
CA TYR A 230 -1.04 9.05 -27.78
C TYR A 230 -2.49 8.93 -27.34
N GLU A 231 -3.35 8.46 -28.25
CA GLU A 231 -4.68 7.95 -27.93
C GLU A 231 -4.65 6.43 -28.04
N CYS A 232 -5.10 5.75 -26.99
CA CYS A 232 -5.05 4.31 -26.87
C CYS A 232 -6.43 3.71 -26.60
N ASN A 233 -6.59 2.44 -26.97
CA ASN A 233 -7.79 1.64 -26.71
C ASN A 233 -7.49 0.58 -25.65
N ALA A 234 -8.40 0.43 -24.69
CA ALA A 234 -8.46 -0.69 -23.75
C ALA A 234 -9.83 -1.33 -23.90
N GLY A 235 -9.95 -2.39 -24.71
CA GLY A 235 -11.25 -2.96 -25.06
C GLY A 235 -12.14 -1.94 -25.77
N LYS A 236 -13.20 -1.46 -25.10
CA LYS A 236 -14.11 -0.44 -25.64
C LYS A 236 -13.80 0.98 -25.16
N ALA A 237 -12.96 1.11 -24.14
CA ALA A 237 -12.61 2.40 -23.55
C ALA A 237 -11.46 3.05 -24.32
N LYS A 238 -11.55 4.36 -24.51
CA LYS A 238 -10.47 5.20 -25.03
C LYS A 238 -9.82 5.97 -23.90
N TYR A 239 -8.51 6.13 -23.97
CA TYR A 239 -7.75 6.90 -22.98
C TYR A 239 -6.55 7.57 -23.64
N LYS A 240 -6.03 8.61 -23.00
CA LYS A 240 -4.82 9.31 -23.47
C LYS A 240 -3.59 8.82 -22.72
N VAL A 241 -2.46 8.76 -23.40
CA VAL A 241 -1.14 8.55 -22.80
C VAL A 241 -0.29 9.76 -23.11
N VAL A 242 0.34 10.29 -22.07
CA VAL A 242 1.30 11.39 -22.14
C VAL A 242 2.61 10.89 -21.54
N GLU A 243 3.63 10.81 -22.39
CA GLU A 243 4.98 10.45 -22.00
C GLU A 243 5.80 11.70 -21.71
N VAL A 244 6.55 11.64 -20.62
CA VAL A 244 7.46 12.71 -20.21
C VAL A 244 8.87 12.14 -20.18
N LYS A 245 9.78 12.75 -20.94
CA LYS A 245 11.20 12.45 -20.82
C LYS A 245 11.79 13.14 -19.61
N ASP A 246 12.31 12.36 -18.69
CA ASP A 246 13.07 12.88 -17.55
C ASP A 246 14.20 11.91 -17.22
N GLU A 247 15.44 12.43 -17.11
CA GLU A 247 16.62 11.62 -16.86
C GLU A 247 16.73 11.27 -15.38
N VAL A 248 16.11 10.17 -14.98
CA VAL A 248 16.34 9.58 -13.67
C VAL A 248 17.63 8.78 -13.72
N LYS A 249 18.72 9.34 -13.19
CA LYS A 249 19.94 8.57 -12.93
C LYS A 249 19.61 7.46 -11.93
N VAL A 250 19.72 6.22 -12.40
CA VAL A 250 19.56 5.00 -11.60
C VAL A 250 20.87 4.22 -11.67
N PRO A 251 21.32 3.57 -10.59
CA PRO A 251 22.55 2.80 -10.61
C PRO A 251 22.40 1.52 -11.43
N ASP A 252 23.51 1.04 -12.00
CA ASP A 252 23.53 -0.24 -12.71
C ASP A 252 23.56 -1.40 -11.71
N ILE A 253 22.63 -2.35 -11.84
CA ILE A 253 22.51 -3.48 -10.92
C ILE A 253 22.97 -4.75 -11.63
N ASP A 254 24.03 -5.36 -11.10
CA ASP A 254 24.51 -6.67 -11.50
C ASP A 254 23.70 -7.75 -10.79
N VAL A 255 22.90 -8.51 -11.55
CA VAL A 255 22.00 -9.54 -11.03
C VAL A 255 22.65 -10.91 -11.15
N ARG A 256 22.82 -11.60 -10.01
CA ARG A 256 23.43 -12.92 -9.92
C ARG A 256 22.50 -13.90 -9.22
N PHE A 257 22.55 -15.17 -9.62
CA PHE A 257 21.76 -16.23 -8.99
C PHE A 257 22.67 -17.10 -8.11
N ILE A 258 22.17 -17.47 -6.92
CA ILE A 258 22.88 -18.33 -5.98
C ILE A 258 21.94 -19.43 -5.47
N ASP A 259 22.44 -20.66 -5.37
CA ASP A 259 21.67 -21.80 -4.85
C ASP A 259 22.04 -22.16 -3.40
N GLN A 260 23.24 -21.75 -2.96
CA GLN A 260 23.76 -22.08 -1.63
C GLN A 260 23.30 -21.06 -0.58
N GLY A 261 22.93 -21.55 0.60
CA GLY A 261 22.50 -20.73 1.75
C GLY A 261 23.63 -20.22 2.65
N ASP A 262 24.89 -20.26 2.20
CA ASP A 262 26.01 -19.60 2.90
C ASP A 262 26.22 -18.20 2.32
N PHE A 263 25.73 -17.20 3.05
CA PHE A 263 25.76 -15.81 2.63
C PHE A 263 27.05 -15.08 2.97
N SER A 264 27.91 -15.66 3.81
CA SER A 264 29.07 -14.99 4.41
C SER A 264 30.01 -14.39 3.35
N LYS A 265 30.20 -15.10 2.23
CA LYS A 265 31.05 -14.68 1.11
C LYS A 265 30.46 -13.60 0.20
N TYR A 266 29.18 -13.26 0.37
CA TYR A 266 28.48 -12.25 -0.42
C TYR A 266 28.21 -10.96 0.38
N ILE A 267 28.54 -10.95 1.67
CA ILE A 267 28.40 -9.78 2.53
C ILE A 267 29.59 -8.86 2.25
N ASP A 268 29.29 -7.68 1.76
CA ASP A 268 30.28 -6.66 1.37
C ASP A 268 29.64 -5.27 1.55
N GLY A 269 30.29 -4.37 2.28
CA GLY A 269 29.70 -3.09 2.70
C GLY A 269 28.37 -3.26 3.43
N ARG A 270 27.46 -2.29 3.27
CA ARG A 270 26.12 -2.37 3.87
C ARG A 270 25.26 -3.37 3.10
N THR A 271 24.95 -4.51 3.70
CA THR A 271 24.26 -5.64 3.06
C THR A 271 22.86 -5.85 3.65
N VAL A 272 21.87 -6.08 2.78
CA VAL A 272 20.51 -6.48 3.17
C VAL A 272 20.23 -7.90 2.68
N ILE A 273 19.73 -8.76 3.57
CA ILE A 273 19.23 -10.10 3.27
C ILE A 273 17.70 -10.09 3.44
N VAL A 274 16.96 -10.34 2.37
CA VAL A 274 15.50 -10.39 2.37
C VAL A 274 15.05 -11.83 2.15
N VAL A 275 14.24 -12.37 3.05
CA VAL A 275 13.63 -13.70 2.91
C VAL A 275 12.12 -13.64 3.04
N ASN A 276 11.43 -14.65 2.54
CA ASN A 276 9.98 -14.57 2.37
C ASN A 276 9.19 -14.91 3.65
N THR A 277 9.84 -15.54 4.64
CA THR A 277 9.19 -15.94 5.89
C THR A 277 9.97 -15.50 7.12
N VAL A 278 9.24 -15.13 8.17
CA VAL A 278 9.82 -14.65 9.43
C VAL A 278 10.68 -15.71 10.11
N ASP A 279 10.25 -16.98 10.09
CA ASP A 279 11.00 -18.06 10.72
C ASP A 279 12.35 -18.29 10.04
N LYS A 280 12.42 -18.12 8.72
CA LYS A 280 13.68 -18.14 7.95
C LYS A 280 14.57 -16.95 8.29
N ALA A 281 13.99 -15.75 8.44
CA ALA A 281 14.72 -14.55 8.83
C ALA A 281 15.37 -14.72 10.22
N ILE A 282 14.62 -15.26 11.20
CA ILE A 282 15.13 -15.58 12.55
C ILE A 282 16.25 -16.62 12.46
N SER A 283 16.09 -17.68 11.66
CA SER A 283 17.12 -18.72 11.50
C SER A 283 18.42 -18.17 10.92
N ILE A 284 18.35 -17.32 9.89
CA ILE A 284 19.54 -16.69 9.29
C ILE A 284 20.19 -15.71 10.28
N TYR A 285 19.37 -14.95 11.02
CA TYR A 285 19.86 -14.06 12.08
C TYR A 285 20.67 -14.79 13.14
N GLU A 286 20.20 -15.97 13.58
CA GLU A 286 20.93 -16.79 14.54
C GLU A 286 22.23 -17.35 13.97
N LYS A 287 22.25 -17.76 12.70
CA LYS A 287 23.46 -18.27 12.02
C LYS A 287 24.52 -17.20 11.79
N LEU A 288 24.11 -15.97 11.53
CA LEU A 288 25.02 -14.85 11.23
C LEU A 288 25.24 -13.94 12.45
N ARG A 289 24.91 -14.40 13.66
CA ARG A 289 24.93 -13.59 14.88
C ARG A 289 26.30 -12.97 15.17
N ASP A 290 27.39 -13.66 14.81
CA ASP A 290 28.76 -13.18 15.01
C ASP A 290 29.09 -11.93 14.17
N LEU A 291 28.30 -11.66 13.12
CA LEU A 291 28.40 -10.44 12.30
C LEU A 291 27.55 -9.28 12.84
N ASN A 292 26.94 -9.46 14.02
CA ASN A 292 26.04 -8.50 14.66
C ASN A 292 24.94 -7.93 13.73
N PRO A 293 24.15 -8.78 13.06
CA PRO A 293 23.09 -8.32 12.18
C PRO A 293 21.96 -7.62 12.95
N CYS A 294 21.21 -6.78 12.25
CA CYS A 294 19.89 -6.33 12.69
C CYS A 294 18.80 -7.19 12.06
N LEU A 295 17.74 -7.49 12.80
CA LEU A 295 16.61 -8.28 12.33
C LEU A 295 15.34 -7.44 12.36
N ILE A 296 14.63 -7.36 11.22
CA ILE A 296 13.36 -6.64 11.14
C ILE A 296 12.29 -7.45 10.41
N HIS A 297 11.11 -7.57 11.02
CA HIS A 297 9.95 -8.24 10.45
C HIS A 297 8.64 -7.82 11.13
N SER A 298 7.50 -8.34 10.64
CA SER A 298 6.17 -7.95 11.12
C SER A 298 5.84 -8.42 12.54
N ARG A 299 6.44 -9.53 13.00
CA ARG A 299 6.15 -10.14 14.32
C ARG A 299 6.84 -9.47 15.54
N PHE A 300 7.32 -8.24 15.42
CA PHE A 300 7.80 -7.45 16.56
C PHE A 300 6.67 -6.62 17.17
N LYS A 301 6.77 -6.29 18.47
CA LYS A 301 6.00 -5.16 19.01
C LYS A 301 6.35 -3.90 18.21
N VAL A 302 5.38 -3.03 17.98
CA VAL A 302 5.61 -1.78 17.22
C VAL A 302 6.72 -0.95 17.87
N SER A 303 6.75 -0.84 19.20
CA SER A 303 7.78 -0.16 19.97
C SER A 303 9.17 -0.76 19.77
N ASP A 304 9.30 -2.09 19.87
CA ASP A 304 10.57 -2.78 19.67
C ASP A 304 11.07 -2.65 18.24
N ARG A 305 10.17 -2.70 17.25
CA ARG A 305 10.53 -2.46 15.84
C ARG A 305 11.05 -1.03 15.61
N LYS A 306 10.45 -0.03 16.26
CA LYS A 306 10.87 1.38 16.17
C LYS A 306 12.23 1.65 16.81
N LYS A 307 12.66 0.84 17.78
CA LYS A 307 14.00 0.94 18.41
C LYS A 307 15.13 0.45 17.50
N ILE A 308 14.81 -0.26 16.42
CA ILE A 308 15.82 -0.78 15.49
C ILE A 308 16.25 0.39 14.58
N ASP A 309 17.42 0.95 14.86
CA ASP A 309 18.04 1.91 13.96
C ASP A 309 18.74 1.17 12.81
N LEU A 310 18.05 1.09 11.67
CA LEU A 310 18.58 0.41 10.49
C LEU A 310 19.80 1.13 9.90
N ASP A 311 20.01 2.41 10.15
CA ASP A 311 21.13 3.18 9.60
C ASP A 311 22.46 2.87 10.28
N GLU A 312 22.44 2.38 11.53
CA GLU A 312 23.63 1.90 12.23
C GLU A 312 24.01 0.45 11.87
N CYS A 313 23.14 -0.28 11.16
CA CYS A 313 23.32 -1.69 10.85
C CYS A 313 24.08 -1.91 9.53
N GLN A 314 25.22 -2.59 9.60
CA GLN A 314 25.96 -3.03 8.39
C GLN A 314 25.35 -4.25 7.71
N LEU A 315 24.73 -5.14 8.50
CA LEU A 315 24.04 -6.32 7.99
C LEU A 315 22.60 -6.31 8.50
N ILE A 316 21.64 -6.34 7.59
CA ILE A 316 20.22 -6.29 7.91
C ILE A 316 19.54 -7.52 7.35
N ILE A 317 18.82 -8.25 8.19
CA ILE A 317 18.04 -9.41 7.82
C ILE A 317 16.57 -9.03 7.95
N SER A 318 15.83 -9.19 6.88
CA SER A 318 14.46 -8.71 6.78
C SER A 318 13.54 -9.70 6.08
N THR A 319 12.25 -9.45 6.25
CA THR A 319 11.17 -9.99 5.41
C THR A 319 10.65 -8.91 4.44
N GLN A 320 9.46 -9.10 3.86
CA GLN A 320 8.80 -8.15 2.96
C GLN A 320 8.52 -6.77 3.60
N VAL A 321 8.73 -6.60 4.92
CA VAL A 321 8.48 -5.34 5.63
C VAL A 321 9.29 -4.15 5.08
N ILE A 322 10.40 -4.38 4.39
CA ILE A 322 11.20 -3.29 3.78
C ILE A 322 10.69 -2.84 2.41
N GLU A 323 9.78 -3.62 1.79
CA GLU A 323 9.26 -3.32 0.46
C GLU A 323 8.48 -2.00 0.46
N VAL A 324 7.81 -1.65 1.57
CA VAL A 324 6.94 -0.47 1.64
C VAL A 324 7.14 0.31 2.95
N GLY A 325 7.39 1.61 2.83
CA GLY A 325 7.42 2.54 3.97
C GLY A 325 8.63 2.42 4.90
N VAL A 326 9.72 1.77 4.46
CA VAL A 326 11.03 1.80 5.14
C VAL A 326 12.00 2.63 4.28
N ASP A 327 12.57 3.68 4.88
CA ASP A 327 13.63 4.47 4.25
C ASP A 327 15.00 3.90 4.62
N MET A 328 15.54 3.08 3.73
CA MET A 328 16.86 2.50 3.88
C MET A 328 17.55 2.34 2.54
N SER A 329 18.87 2.23 2.57
CA SER A 329 19.71 1.98 1.40
C SER A 329 20.82 0.99 1.73
N SER A 330 21.13 0.09 0.80
CA SER A 330 22.22 -0.89 0.92
C SER A 330 23.13 -0.88 -0.32
N ASP A 331 24.36 -1.36 -0.16
CA ASP A 331 25.33 -1.56 -1.24
C ASP A 331 25.11 -2.89 -1.96
N VAL A 332 24.76 -3.92 -1.18
CA VAL A 332 24.51 -5.28 -1.63
C VAL A 332 23.14 -5.72 -1.14
N MET A 333 22.44 -6.47 -1.99
CA MET A 333 21.19 -7.11 -1.61
C MET A 333 21.25 -8.60 -1.94
N ILE A 334 20.88 -9.41 -0.97
CA ILE A 334 20.59 -10.83 -1.14
C ILE A 334 19.09 -10.98 -0.93
N THR A 335 18.35 -11.46 -1.91
CA THR A 335 16.91 -11.68 -1.80
C THR A 335 16.58 -13.12 -2.12
N GLU A 336 15.72 -13.74 -1.32
CA GLU A 336 15.05 -14.97 -1.71
C GLU A 336 14.22 -14.73 -2.98
N GLN A 337 14.10 -15.78 -3.81
CA GLN A 337 13.23 -15.79 -4.99
C GLN A 337 11.81 -15.29 -4.66
N ALA A 338 11.25 -14.45 -5.53
CA ALA A 338 9.93 -13.86 -5.34
C ALA A 338 9.35 -13.45 -6.72
N PRO A 339 8.05 -13.16 -6.82
CA PRO A 339 7.48 -12.53 -8.02
C PRO A 339 8.19 -11.22 -8.36
N LEU A 340 8.24 -10.88 -9.66
CA LEU A 340 8.94 -9.69 -10.16
C LEU A 340 8.54 -8.39 -9.45
N PRO A 341 7.25 -8.10 -9.16
CA PRO A 341 6.88 -6.89 -8.42
C PRO A 341 7.59 -6.78 -7.06
N SER A 342 7.68 -7.89 -6.31
CA SER A 342 8.38 -7.93 -5.02
C SER A 342 9.87 -7.72 -5.19
N ILE A 343 10.50 -8.32 -6.21
CA ILE A 343 11.92 -8.08 -6.52
C ILE A 343 12.18 -6.60 -6.84
N VAL A 344 11.35 -5.97 -7.68
CA VAL A 344 11.48 -4.56 -8.04
C VAL A 344 11.36 -3.66 -6.80
N GLN A 345 10.41 -3.95 -5.91
CA GLN A 345 10.24 -3.20 -4.65
C GLN A 345 11.44 -3.36 -3.71
N ARG A 346 11.97 -4.58 -3.57
CA ARG A 346 13.20 -4.86 -2.79
C ARG A 346 14.39 -4.12 -3.38
N VAL A 347 14.62 -4.22 -4.71
CA VAL A 347 15.69 -3.50 -5.42
C VAL A 347 15.52 -1.98 -5.29
N GLY A 348 14.31 -1.48 -5.08
CA GLY A 348 14.05 -0.09 -4.68
C GLY A 348 14.76 0.37 -3.39
N ARG A 349 15.37 -0.54 -2.62
CA ARG A 349 16.19 -0.28 -1.41
C ARG A 349 17.69 -0.54 -1.61
N LEU A 350 18.10 -1.07 -2.76
CA LEU A 350 19.50 -1.24 -3.14
C LEU A 350 20.01 0.04 -3.80
N LEU A 351 21.03 0.71 -3.27
CA LEU A 351 21.54 1.99 -3.78
C LEU A 351 20.42 3.03 -3.98
N ARG A 352 19.54 3.17 -2.98
CA ARG A 352 18.35 4.02 -3.04
C ARG A 352 18.70 5.50 -3.13
N ARG A 353 19.80 5.94 -2.51
CA ARG A 353 20.22 7.35 -2.50
C ARG A 353 21.24 7.65 -3.60
N ASN A 354 21.37 6.76 -4.59
CA ASN A 354 22.33 6.84 -5.69
C ASN A 354 23.77 7.04 -5.21
N GLU A 355 24.14 6.31 -4.15
CA GLU A 355 25.42 6.45 -3.46
C GLU A 355 26.60 5.94 -4.30
N LYS A 356 26.34 5.04 -5.25
CA LYS A 356 27.32 4.41 -6.13
C LYS A 356 26.76 4.26 -7.54
N GLU A 357 27.65 4.16 -8.53
CA GLU A 357 27.27 3.96 -9.94
C GLU A 357 26.70 2.56 -10.22
N GLY A 358 27.07 1.57 -9.39
CA GLY A 358 26.54 0.23 -9.53
C GLY A 358 26.59 -0.59 -8.25
N GLY A 359 25.73 -1.62 -8.20
CA GLY A 359 25.50 -2.47 -7.03
C GLY A 359 25.26 -3.93 -7.40
N LYS A 360 25.25 -4.81 -6.40
CA LYS A 360 25.11 -6.26 -6.60
C LYS A 360 23.79 -6.74 -6.00
N LEU A 361 23.02 -7.46 -6.82
CA LEU A 361 21.83 -8.19 -6.41
C LEU A 361 22.08 -9.69 -6.53
N TYR A 362 21.95 -10.41 -5.43
CA TYR A 362 21.98 -11.86 -5.40
C TYR A 362 20.56 -12.40 -5.19
N ILE A 363 20.03 -13.13 -6.17
CA ILE A 363 18.75 -13.83 -6.07
C ILE A 363 19.03 -15.25 -5.60
N TRP A 364 18.61 -15.57 -4.39
CA TRP A 364 18.73 -16.89 -3.77
C TRP A 364 17.56 -17.79 -4.16
N THR A 365 17.87 -18.83 -4.95
CA THR A 365 16.95 -19.89 -5.37
C THR A 365 16.88 -20.98 -4.30
N SER A 366 16.15 -20.71 -3.22
CA SER A 366 16.02 -21.59 -2.05
C SER A 366 15.26 -22.89 -2.34
N GLY A 367 14.44 -22.91 -3.41
CA GLY A 367 13.48 -23.99 -3.70
C GLY A 367 12.20 -23.92 -2.86
N ASP A 368 12.08 -22.94 -1.96
CA ASP A 368 10.86 -22.64 -1.21
C ASP A 368 10.11 -21.49 -1.88
N TYR A 369 8.82 -21.68 -2.14
CA TYR A 369 7.98 -20.74 -2.87
C TYR A 369 7.06 -19.94 -1.95
N ALA A 370 6.82 -20.41 -0.73
CA ALA A 370 5.91 -19.72 0.18
C ALA A 370 6.42 -18.30 0.51
N PRO A 371 5.53 -17.30 0.61
CA PRO A 371 4.06 -17.39 0.51
C PRO A 371 3.51 -17.25 -0.93
N TYR A 372 4.38 -17.17 -1.94
CA TYR A 372 4.00 -16.85 -3.31
C TYR A 372 3.62 -18.09 -4.13
N ASP A 373 2.89 -17.87 -5.21
CA ASP A 373 2.59 -18.93 -6.17
C ASP A 373 3.87 -19.36 -6.91
N LYS A 374 4.05 -20.67 -7.02
CA LYS A 374 5.23 -21.26 -7.66
C LYS A 374 5.38 -20.82 -9.11
N SER A 375 4.28 -20.76 -9.87
CA SER A 375 4.33 -20.44 -11.30
C SER A 375 4.73 -18.98 -11.55
N GLU A 376 4.34 -18.06 -10.67
CA GLU A 376 4.75 -16.65 -10.74
C GLU A 376 6.24 -16.47 -10.45
N VAL A 377 6.75 -17.16 -9.42
CA VAL A 377 8.17 -17.15 -9.08
C VAL A 377 8.99 -17.78 -10.20
N ASP A 378 8.60 -18.95 -10.72
CA ASP A 378 9.31 -19.65 -11.80
C ASP A 378 9.36 -18.80 -13.08
N SER A 379 8.25 -18.13 -13.41
CA SER A 379 8.18 -17.21 -14.55
C SER A 379 9.12 -16.01 -14.38
N THR A 380 9.20 -15.47 -13.16
CA THR A 380 10.14 -14.39 -12.82
C THR A 380 11.59 -14.85 -12.97
N LEU A 381 11.95 -16.00 -12.40
CA LEU A 381 13.31 -16.54 -12.49
C LEU A 381 13.72 -16.81 -13.94
N LYS A 382 12.82 -17.38 -14.74
CA LYS A 382 13.05 -17.62 -16.17
C LYS A 382 13.27 -16.31 -16.93
N ALA A 383 12.46 -15.30 -16.65
CA ALA A 383 12.56 -14.01 -17.32
C ALA A 383 13.87 -13.28 -17.00
N LEU A 384 14.32 -13.33 -15.73
CA LEU A 384 15.55 -12.66 -15.28
C LEU A 384 16.84 -13.42 -15.68
N LYS A 385 16.84 -14.76 -15.70
CA LYS A 385 18.00 -15.54 -16.16
C LYS A 385 18.24 -15.41 -17.67
N GLY A 386 17.18 -15.16 -18.44
CA GLY A 386 17.22 -15.13 -19.90
C GLY A 386 17.39 -13.75 -20.54
N ASN A 387 17.37 -12.66 -19.75
CA ASN A 387 17.38 -11.30 -20.28
C ASN A 387 18.21 -10.36 -19.41
N ASP A 388 18.81 -9.35 -20.04
CA ASP A 388 19.40 -8.21 -19.31
C ASP A 388 18.30 -7.18 -19.00
N VAL A 389 17.83 -7.17 -17.75
CA VAL A 389 16.68 -6.39 -17.30
C VAL A 389 17.12 -5.33 -16.30
N CYS A 390 16.79 -4.07 -16.59
CA CYS A 390 16.89 -2.99 -15.64
C CYS A 390 15.78 -3.12 -14.60
N LEU A 391 16.13 -3.46 -13.36
CA LEU A 391 15.19 -3.58 -12.24
C LEU A 391 14.89 -2.25 -11.51
N LYS A 392 15.59 -1.17 -11.88
CA LYS A 392 15.45 0.16 -11.29
C LYS A 392 14.63 1.14 -12.12
N ASP A 393 14.40 0.84 -13.39
CA ASP A 393 13.71 1.70 -14.35
C ASP A 393 12.66 0.88 -15.11
N PRO A 394 11.37 1.29 -15.10
CA PRO A 394 10.31 0.54 -15.75
C PRO A 394 10.50 0.43 -17.26
N TYR A 395 11.16 1.40 -17.89
CA TYR A 395 11.31 1.50 -19.33
C TYR A 395 12.75 1.29 -19.83
N GLY A 396 13.67 0.92 -18.93
CA GLY A 396 15.01 0.42 -19.25
C GLY A 396 16.11 1.35 -18.77
N CYS A 397 17.34 0.84 -18.70
CA CYS A 397 18.52 1.62 -18.35
C CYS A 397 19.79 0.96 -18.89
N TYR A 398 20.84 1.74 -19.20
CA TYR A 398 22.14 1.20 -19.65
C TYR A 398 22.07 0.18 -20.81
N GLY A 399 21.12 0.34 -21.75
CA GLY A 399 20.90 -0.61 -22.84
C GLY A 399 20.13 -1.89 -22.45
N LYS A 400 19.81 -2.07 -21.16
CA LYS A 400 18.99 -3.15 -20.61
C LYS A 400 17.50 -2.87 -20.82
N LYS A 401 16.71 -3.93 -20.99
CA LYS A 401 15.25 -3.83 -21.12
C LYS A 401 14.61 -3.37 -19.80
N GLY A 402 13.56 -2.57 -19.85
CA GLY A 402 12.81 -2.17 -18.65
C GLY A 402 12.00 -3.32 -18.07
N TYR A 403 11.83 -3.34 -16.74
CA TYR A 403 11.05 -4.39 -16.09
C TYR A 403 9.56 -4.37 -16.45
N ALA A 404 9.00 -3.25 -16.94
CA ALA A 404 7.58 -3.18 -17.29
C ALA A 404 7.22 -4.13 -18.45
N GLU A 405 8.08 -4.23 -19.48
CA GLU A 405 7.89 -5.18 -20.59
C GLU A 405 7.89 -6.63 -20.09
N VAL A 406 8.78 -6.94 -19.14
CA VAL A 406 8.85 -8.27 -18.54
C VAL A 406 7.60 -8.56 -17.71
N MET A 407 7.16 -7.58 -16.92
CA MET A 407 6.02 -7.69 -16.03
C MET A 407 4.71 -7.95 -16.79
N ASP A 408 4.51 -7.28 -17.93
CA ASP A 408 3.35 -7.48 -18.81
C ASP A 408 3.28 -8.91 -19.39
N ASN A 409 4.42 -9.59 -19.53
CA ASN A 409 4.48 -10.95 -20.08
C ASN A 409 4.27 -12.06 -19.04
N ILE A 410 4.53 -11.78 -17.76
CA ILE A 410 4.51 -12.81 -16.70
C ILE A 410 3.35 -12.65 -15.72
N MET A 411 2.83 -11.43 -15.52
CA MET A 411 1.76 -11.20 -14.58
C MET A 411 0.42 -11.58 -15.21
N THR A 412 -0.36 -12.36 -14.47
CA THR A 412 -1.73 -12.65 -14.86
C THR A 412 -2.64 -11.48 -14.50
N LYS A 413 -3.66 -11.24 -15.32
CA LYS A 413 -4.69 -10.26 -15.02
C LYS A 413 -5.49 -10.74 -13.79
N PRO A 414 -5.65 -9.95 -12.72
CA PRO A 414 -6.36 -10.42 -11.55
C PRO A 414 -7.85 -10.58 -11.85
N GLU A 415 -8.44 -11.63 -11.29
CA GLU A 415 -9.86 -11.89 -11.44
C GLU A 415 -10.70 -10.97 -10.54
N ILE A 416 -11.77 -10.42 -11.11
CA ILE A 416 -12.77 -9.68 -10.35
C ILE A 416 -13.85 -10.66 -9.87
N ASN A 417 -14.07 -10.68 -8.55
CA ASN A 417 -15.22 -11.39 -7.99
C ASN A 417 -16.51 -10.63 -8.33
N ARG A 418 -17.16 -11.01 -9.44
CA ARG A 418 -18.35 -10.33 -9.97
C ARG A 418 -19.44 -10.12 -8.92
N ARG A 419 -19.67 -11.12 -8.06
CA ARG A 419 -20.68 -11.03 -6.99
C ARG A 419 -20.32 -9.96 -5.96
N LEU A 420 -19.06 -9.92 -5.52
CA LEU A 420 -18.61 -8.88 -4.58
C LEU A 420 -18.69 -7.50 -5.23
N PHE A 421 -18.25 -7.37 -6.49
CA PHE A 421 -18.33 -6.12 -7.25
C PHE A 421 -19.77 -5.58 -7.34
N GLU A 422 -20.72 -6.42 -7.75
CA GLU A 422 -22.13 -6.04 -7.89
C GLU A 422 -22.76 -5.61 -6.55
N GLU A 423 -22.43 -6.30 -5.46
CA GLU A 423 -22.96 -5.95 -4.14
C GLU A 423 -22.35 -4.65 -3.58
N LEU A 424 -21.06 -4.41 -3.81
CA LEU A 424 -20.41 -3.16 -3.47
C LEU A 424 -21.01 -1.97 -4.24
N ASP A 425 -21.27 -2.13 -5.54
CA ASP A 425 -21.92 -1.10 -6.38
C ASP A 425 -23.35 -0.80 -5.90
N LYS A 426 -24.11 -1.83 -5.49
CA LYS A 426 -25.44 -1.64 -4.88
C LYS A 426 -25.34 -0.83 -3.59
N ILE A 427 -24.42 -1.20 -2.69
CA ILE A 427 -24.24 -0.51 -1.41
C ILE A 427 -23.84 0.95 -1.62
N SER A 428 -22.95 1.23 -2.56
CA SER A 428 -22.41 2.57 -2.79
C SER A 428 -23.45 3.53 -3.39
N ILE A 429 -24.38 3.04 -4.23
CA ILE A 429 -25.38 3.85 -4.93
C ILE A 429 -26.71 3.95 -4.17
N ASN A 430 -27.22 2.84 -3.61
CA ASN A 430 -28.57 2.82 -3.04
C ASN A 430 -28.60 3.53 -1.69
N PRO A 431 -29.29 4.67 -1.51
CA PRO A 431 -29.29 5.42 -0.25
C PRO A 431 -29.92 4.67 0.93
N PHE A 432 -30.75 3.65 0.67
CA PHE A 432 -31.47 2.89 1.70
C PHE A 432 -30.69 1.70 2.25
N LEU A 433 -29.63 1.26 1.57
CA LEU A 433 -28.71 0.26 2.15
C LEU A 433 -27.88 0.91 3.25
N THR A 434 -27.57 0.14 4.27
CA THR A 434 -26.95 0.59 5.52
C THR A 434 -25.66 -0.18 5.79
N ARG A 435 -25.03 0.10 6.93
CA ARG A 435 -23.93 -0.71 7.42
C ARG A 435 -24.27 -2.19 7.56
N LYS A 436 -25.51 -2.55 7.92
CA LYS A 436 -25.92 -3.96 8.07
C LYS A 436 -25.73 -4.75 6.77
N ASP A 437 -25.98 -4.12 5.63
CA ASP A 437 -25.83 -4.76 4.31
C ASP A 437 -24.34 -5.00 4.01
N LEU A 438 -23.48 -4.04 4.35
CA LEU A 438 -22.03 -4.25 4.30
C LEU A 438 -21.60 -5.37 5.26
N ASP A 439 -22.08 -5.40 6.50
CA ASP A 439 -21.72 -6.44 7.48
C ASP A 439 -22.07 -7.85 6.96
N TYR A 440 -23.18 -8.02 6.23
CA TYR A 440 -23.52 -9.28 5.57
C TYR A 440 -22.49 -9.69 4.50
N LEU A 441 -21.97 -8.73 3.72
CA LEU A 441 -20.85 -9.00 2.80
C LEU A 441 -19.58 -9.37 3.56
N LEU A 442 -19.27 -8.64 4.63
CA LEU A 442 -18.06 -8.88 5.42
C LEU A 442 -18.09 -10.24 6.14
N ASP A 443 -19.27 -10.75 6.52
CA ASP A 443 -19.44 -12.11 7.04
C ASP A 443 -19.05 -13.20 6.03
N LYS A 444 -19.27 -12.92 4.74
CA LYS A 444 -18.99 -13.83 3.64
C LYS A 444 -17.55 -13.72 3.14
N TYR A 445 -17.05 -12.50 3.02
CA TYR A 445 -15.76 -12.19 2.40
C TYR A 445 -14.63 -11.93 3.41
N CYS A 446 -14.93 -11.88 4.71
CA CYS A 446 -14.02 -11.58 5.82
C CYS A 446 -13.46 -10.15 5.80
N THR A 447 -13.01 -9.63 4.67
CA THR A 447 -12.47 -8.27 4.51
C THR A 447 -12.61 -7.74 3.08
N LEU A 448 -12.64 -6.41 2.91
CA LEU A 448 -12.63 -5.74 1.60
C LEU A 448 -11.23 -5.68 1.00
N THR A 449 -10.20 -5.75 1.84
CA THR A 449 -8.78 -5.87 1.49
C THR A 449 -8.33 -7.31 1.72
N ASN A 450 -7.08 -7.68 1.41
CA ASN A 450 -6.60 -9.07 1.55
C ASN A 450 -6.02 -9.36 2.92
N SER A 451 -5.75 -8.33 3.71
CA SER A 451 -5.03 -8.45 4.97
C SER A 451 -6.02 -8.42 6.14
N PHE A 452 -6.52 -9.58 6.54
CA PHE A 452 -7.15 -9.72 7.85
C PHE A 452 -6.07 -9.58 8.94
N ILE A 453 -5.78 -8.34 9.36
CA ILE A 453 -4.81 -8.07 10.42
C ILE A 453 -5.51 -8.06 11.77
N ILE A 454 -4.98 -8.83 12.70
CA ILE A 454 -5.30 -8.77 14.12
C ILE A 454 -4.08 -8.30 14.89
N ASN A 455 -4.26 -7.78 16.10
CA ASN A 455 -3.15 -7.52 17.00
C ASN A 455 -2.97 -8.68 17.98
N LEU A 456 -1.72 -8.96 18.32
CA LEU A 456 -1.35 -9.80 19.45
C LEU A 456 -0.70 -8.92 20.52
N ALA A 457 -0.78 -9.34 21.78
CA ALA A 457 -0.20 -8.63 22.91
C ALA A 457 0.43 -9.62 23.88
N VAL A 458 1.65 -9.32 24.33
CA VAL A 458 2.36 -10.16 25.33
C VAL A 458 1.85 -9.85 26.74
N ASP A 459 1.68 -8.56 27.02
CA ASP A 459 1.22 -8.02 28.30
C ASP A 459 0.03 -7.10 28.03
N LYS A 460 -0.63 -6.62 29.09
CA LYS A 460 -1.66 -5.59 28.96
C LYS A 460 -1.05 -4.36 28.27
N PRO A 461 -1.54 -3.97 27.07
CA PRO A 461 -0.97 -2.85 26.32
C PRO A 461 -1.36 -1.52 26.97
N ASP A 462 -0.38 -0.65 27.20
CA ASP A 462 -0.62 0.74 27.62
C ASP A 462 -0.87 1.62 26.40
N SER A 463 -0.29 1.25 25.27
CA SER A 463 -0.47 1.90 23.99
C SER A 463 -0.49 0.87 22.85
N GLN A 464 -0.82 1.32 21.65
CA GLN A 464 -0.69 0.48 20.46
C GLN A 464 0.75 0.10 20.13
N GLU A 465 1.72 0.84 20.68
CA GLU A 465 3.12 0.51 20.45
C GLU A 465 3.50 -0.83 21.10
N ASP A 466 2.71 -1.29 22.08
CA ASP A 466 2.90 -2.57 22.77
C ASP A 466 2.30 -3.76 22.01
N LEU A 467 1.60 -3.50 20.92
CA LEU A 467 0.92 -4.50 20.10
C LEU A 467 1.83 -5.05 19.00
N ILE A 468 1.53 -6.27 18.57
CA ILE A 468 2.17 -6.97 17.46
C ILE A 468 1.13 -7.14 16.36
N PRO A 469 1.18 -6.36 15.27
CA PRO A 469 0.33 -6.58 14.10
C PRO A 469 0.60 -7.95 13.50
N PHE A 470 -0.43 -8.74 13.30
CA PHE A 470 -0.30 -10.15 12.95
C PHE A 470 -1.29 -10.54 11.84
N ASN A 471 -0.83 -11.40 10.92
CA ASN A 471 -1.71 -11.97 9.91
C ASN A 471 -2.72 -12.90 10.58
N GLY A 472 -3.99 -12.50 10.59
CA GLY A 472 -5.08 -13.22 11.24
C GLY A 472 -5.29 -14.62 10.67
N GLU A 473 -4.95 -14.88 9.40
CA GLU A 473 -4.99 -16.23 8.83
C GLU A 473 -3.99 -17.19 9.50
N MET A 474 -2.93 -16.65 10.10
CA MET A 474 -1.93 -17.41 10.84
C MET A 474 -2.25 -17.54 12.33
N VAL A 475 -3.38 -17.02 12.82
CA VAL A 475 -3.71 -16.98 14.25
C VAL A 475 -3.74 -18.36 14.88
N ASP A 476 -4.08 -19.39 14.10
CA ASP A 476 -4.13 -20.77 14.56
C ASP A 476 -2.73 -21.32 14.94
N LYS A 477 -1.66 -20.72 14.39
CA LYS A 477 -0.26 -21.03 14.72
C LYS A 477 0.32 -20.12 15.82
N ALA A 478 -0.41 -19.07 16.22
CA ALA A 478 0.06 -18.16 17.25
C ALA A 478 0.08 -18.85 18.62
N PRO A 479 1.08 -18.55 19.48
CA PRO A 479 1.18 -19.11 20.82
C PRO A 479 0.20 -18.42 21.78
N LEU A 480 -1.10 -18.52 21.49
CA LEU A 480 -2.15 -17.88 22.27
C LEU A 480 -2.26 -18.47 23.68
N GLU A 481 -2.58 -17.60 24.64
CA GLU A 481 -2.94 -17.99 26.00
C GLU A 481 -4.42 -18.40 26.03
N ARG A 482 -4.68 -19.65 26.41
CA ARG A 482 -6.00 -20.29 26.31
C ARG A 482 -6.45 -20.88 27.65
N GLU A 483 -7.75 -20.78 27.91
CA GLU A 483 -8.45 -21.48 28.98
C GLU A 483 -9.58 -22.31 28.35
N GLY A 484 -9.31 -23.60 28.11
CA GLY A 484 -10.18 -24.44 27.28
C GLY A 484 -10.29 -23.91 25.84
N ASN A 485 -11.52 -23.68 25.37
CA ASN A 485 -11.80 -23.12 24.03
C ASN A 485 -11.71 -21.59 23.97
N LYS A 486 -11.51 -20.93 25.12
CA LYS A 486 -11.45 -19.47 25.21
C LYS A 486 -10.01 -19.00 25.09
N VAL A 487 -9.81 -17.90 24.37
CA VAL A 487 -8.53 -17.20 24.24
C VAL A 487 -8.58 -15.95 25.10
N LEU A 488 -7.55 -15.75 25.93
CA LEU A 488 -7.39 -14.54 26.71
C LEU A 488 -7.07 -13.37 25.79
N ALA A 489 -7.71 -12.22 26.00
CA ALA A 489 -7.65 -11.09 25.10
C ALA A 489 -7.80 -9.76 25.85
N PHE A 490 -7.28 -8.70 25.25
CA PHE A 490 -7.44 -7.33 25.73
C PHE A 490 -8.49 -6.62 24.88
N PHE A 491 -9.34 -5.85 25.54
CA PHE A 491 -10.42 -5.10 24.91
C PHE A 491 -10.34 -3.64 25.31
N GLU A 492 -10.61 -2.77 24.34
CA GLU A 492 -10.90 -1.37 24.57
C GLU A 492 -12.36 -1.22 24.98
N LYS A 493 -12.62 -0.78 26.21
CA LYS A 493 -13.97 -0.49 26.69
C LYS A 493 -14.28 0.99 26.50
N TYR A 494 -15.35 1.27 25.75
CA TYR A 494 -15.82 2.62 25.46
C TYR A 494 -16.91 3.06 26.45
N GLY A 495 -16.95 4.38 26.74
CA GLY A 495 -17.93 5.00 27.64
C GLY A 495 -19.39 4.83 27.21
N SER A 496 -20.33 5.03 28.15
CA SER A 496 -21.78 4.91 27.95
C SER A 496 -22.40 6.06 27.13
N ASP A 497 -21.68 7.16 26.95
CA ASP A 497 -22.05 8.33 26.15
C ASP A 497 -21.80 8.14 24.64
N GLY A 498 -21.05 7.09 24.25
CA GLY A 498 -20.73 6.82 22.85
C GLY A 498 -19.56 7.66 22.32
N SER A 499 -18.87 8.41 23.19
CA SER A 499 -17.65 9.12 22.82
C SER A 499 -16.48 8.13 22.71
N THR A 500 -15.64 8.30 21.68
CA THR A 500 -14.48 7.44 21.41
C THR A 500 -13.28 7.74 22.30
N ASP A 501 -13.39 8.71 23.21
CA ASP A 501 -12.21 9.41 23.76
C ASP A 501 -11.76 8.87 25.13
N LYS A 502 -12.60 8.11 25.83
CA LYS A 502 -12.21 7.40 27.07
C LYS A 502 -12.25 5.90 26.85
N VAL A 503 -11.06 5.33 26.72
CA VAL A 503 -10.86 3.91 26.48
C VAL A 503 -10.12 3.31 27.68
N GLU A 504 -10.80 2.45 28.42
CA GLU A 504 -10.13 1.60 29.41
C GLU A 504 -9.76 0.27 28.77
N VAL A 505 -8.50 -0.13 28.85
CA VAL A 505 -8.08 -1.47 28.42
C VAL A 505 -8.43 -2.47 29.52
N VAL A 506 -9.29 -3.44 29.21
CA VAL A 506 -9.73 -4.50 30.12
C VAL A 506 -9.34 -5.88 29.58
N GLU A 507 -9.04 -6.81 30.48
CA GLU A 507 -8.80 -8.21 30.11
C GLU A 507 -10.14 -8.96 30.04
N GLY A 508 -10.23 -9.94 29.14
CA GLY A 508 -11.40 -10.79 28.97
C GLY A 508 -11.12 -11.96 28.03
N TYR A 509 -12.16 -12.65 27.60
CA TYR A 509 -12.01 -13.84 26.77
C TYR A 509 -12.80 -13.74 25.48
N ILE A 510 -12.25 -14.32 24.41
CA ILE A 510 -12.94 -14.52 23.14
C ILE A 510 -12.90 -15.99 22.75
N GLU A 511 -14.02 -16.49 22.23
CA GLU A 511 -14.13 -17.87 21.76
C GLU A 511 -14.19 -17.90 20.23
N PHE A 512 -13.28 -18.64 19.61
CA PHE A 512 -13.28 -18.90 18.18
C PHE A 512 -12.65 -20.27 17.87
N ARG A 513 -13.14 -20.90 16.79
CA ARG A 513 -12.69 -22.23 16.36
C ARG A 513 -11.42 -22.19 15.51
N ASP A 514 -11.39 -21.27 14.55
CA ASP A 514 -10.31 -21.09 13.57
C ASP A 514 -10.23 -19.62 13.17
N TRP A 515 -9.27 -19.28 12.31
CA TRP A 515 -9.11 -17.92 11.81
C TRP A 515 -10.35 -17.36 11.08
N LYS A 516 -11.15 -18.21 10.40
CA LYS A 516 -12.34 -17.77 9.66
C LYS A 516 -13.46 -17.37 10.61
N ASP A 517 -13.67 -18.17 11.66
CA ASP A 517 -14.60 -17.86 12.74
C ASP A 517 -14.15 -16.59 13.48
N LEU A 518 -12.86 -16.45 13.76
CA LEU A 518 -12.31 -15.22 14.33
C LEU A 518 -12.55 -14.03 13.41
N CYS A 519 -12.33 -14.13 12.10
CA CYS A 519 -12.54 -13.00 11.19
C CYS A 519 -13.99 -12.49 11.21
N ARG A 520 -14.97 -13.39 11.20
CA ARG A 520 -16.39 -13.03 11.31
C ARG A 520 -16.72 -12.39 12.66
N LYS A 521 -16.16 -12.93 13.74
CA LYS A 521 -16.40 -12.45 15.10
C LYS A 521 -15.68 -11.15 15.42
N TYR A 522 -14.48 -10.94 14.88
CA TYR A 522 -13.61 -9.79 15.11
C TYR A 522 -14.34 -8.47 14.89
N ARG A 523 -15.20 -8.41 13.87
CA ARG A 523 -16.00 -7.23 13.50
C ARG A 523 -17.29 -7.09 14.30
N LYS A 524 -17.72 -8.17 14.95
CA LYS A 524 -18.95 -8.30 15.72
C LYS A 524 -18.72 -8.26 17.23
N VAL A 525 -17.48 -8.08 17.69
CA VAL A 525 -17.21 -7.85 19.11
C VAL A 525 -17.80 -6.50 19.47
N THR A 526 -19.07 -6.52 19.84
CA THR A 526 -19.90 -5.38 20.23
C THR A 526 -20.63 -5.65 21.54
N TYR A 527 -20.27 -6.73 22.24
CA TYR A 527 -20.79 -7.00 23.58
C TYR A 527 -20.23 -5.95 24.54
N ASP A 528 -21.14 -5.15 25.09
CA ASP A 528 -20.84 -4.20 26.16
C ASP A 528 -19.87 -3.06 25.75
N ARG A 529 -19.93 -2.63 24.47
CA ARG A 529 -19.08 -1.56 23.88
C ARG A 529 -17.58 -1.82 24.00
N LYS A 530 -17.18 -3.07 23.80
CA LYS A 530 -15.79 -3.52 23.81
C LYS A 530 -15.29 -3.80 22.40
N ILE A 531 -14.15 -3.24 22.01
CA ILE A 531 -13.46 -3.60 20.76
C ILE A 531 -12.28 -4.48 21.10
N LEU A 532 -12.06 -5.57 20.35
CA LEU A 532 -10.87 -6.39 20.53
C LEU A 532 -9.62 -5.56 20.21
N LEU A 533 -8.78 -5.34 21.23
CA LEU A 533 -7.52 -4.63 21.07
C LEU A 533 -6.41 -5.56 20.60
N GLY A 534 -6.33 -6.76 21.18
CA GLY A 534 -5.40 -7.80 20.78
C GLY A 534 -5.57 -9.12 21.55
N LEU A 535 -5.18 -10.23 20.94
CA LEU A 535 -5.18 -11.53 21.60
C LEU A 535 -3.91 -11.71 22.43
N LYS A 536 -4.04 -12.27 23.63
CA LYS A 536 -2.90 -12.51 24.51
C LYS A 536 -2.08 -13.70 24.03
N VAL A 537 -0.76 -13.49 23.91
CA VAL A 537 0.21 -14.53 23.60
C VAL A 537 1.04 -14.87 24.82
N LYS A 538 1.47 -16.12 24.88
CA LYS A 538 2.36 -16.62 25.92
C LYS A 538 3.72 -15.91 25.88
N ARG A 539 4.13 -15.32 27.01
CA ARG A 539 5.32 -14.45 27.11
C ARG A 539 6.61 -15.15 26.71
N GLU A 540 6.75 -16.44 26.99
CA GLU A 540 7.95 -17.23 26.68
C GLU A 540 8.22 -17.38 25.16
N TYR A 541 7.26 -17.03 24.30
CA TYR A 541 7.43 -17.05 22.85
C TYR A 541 7.87 -15.70 22.25
N TYR A 542 7.97 -14.65 23.06
CA TYR A 542 8.39 -13.32 22.61
C TYR A 542 9.79 -12.97 23.12
N ASP A 543 10.65 -12.55 22.21
CA ASP A 543 11.99 -12.02 22.49
C ASP A 543 12.12 -10.63 21.87
N SER A 544 12.57 -9.62 22.61
CA SER A 544 12.62 -8.24 22.10
C SER A 544 13.63 -8.01 20.96
N LYS A 545 14.57 -8.94 20.75
CA LYS A 545 15.55 -8.93 19.65
C LYS A 545 15.14 -9.82 18.47
N LYS A 546 14.21 -10.77 18.66
CA LYS A 546 13.78 -11.73 17.62
C LYS A 546 12.28 -11.69 17.30
N GLY A 547 11.50 -10.92 18.05
CA GLY A 547 10.05 -10.86 17.97
C GLY A 547 9.35 -12.15 18.42
N LEU A 548 8.11 -12.32 17.96
CA LEU A 548 7.24 -13.45 18.31
C LEU A 548 7.56 -14.70 17.47
N ARG A 549 7.81 -15.82 18.16
CA ARG A 549 7.91 -17.16 17.58
C ARG A 549 6.54 -17.83 17.52
N LEU A 550 6.28 -18.57 16.45
CA LEU A 550 5.07 -19.38 16.32
C LEU A 550 5.28 -20.78 16.90
N LYS A 551 4.18 -21.51 17.13
CA LYS A 551 4.19 -22.90 17.58
C LYS A 551 4.53 -23.87 16.46
#